data_AF-Q4RNT9-F1
#
_entry.id   AF-Q4RNT9-F1
#
_cell.length_a   1.000
_cell.length_b   1.000
_cell.length_c   1.000
_cell.angle_alpha   90.00
_cell.angle_beta   90.00
_cell.angle_gamma   90.00
#
_symmetry.space_group_name_H-M   'P 1'
#
loop_
_entity.id
_entity.type
_entity.pdbx_description
1 polymer ?
#
loop_
_entity_poly.entity_id
_entity_poly.type
_entity_poly.pdbx_seq_one_letter_code
_entity_poly.pdbx_strand_id
1 'polypeptide(L)'
;MGATPSVEVRGGGNAGYNVLTVQENSPGHQAGLQPFYDFIVSVCDTRLVGRLQPWPEALKDTRSSRRANGGDVFFLQNRDNDTLNQLLDRNVEKPVKMLLYSSKTLGVRETTVVPSSLWGGRGLVGVSVRFCSFEEANENVWHVLEVEPNSPAALARLRAQSDYIIGWDTLLTESQDLFSVVEEYEGHELKMYVYNTDTDDCREVLITPNGAWGGEGRYGRHGSLSSPPSLRPLPPGLP
;
A
#
# COMPACT_ATOMS: atom_id res chain seq x y z
N MET A 1 -23.49 -6.33 20.07
CA MET A 1 -23.45 -7.60 19.32
C MET A 1 -21.99 -7.89 18.99
N GLY A 2 -21.56 -9.13 19.18
CA GLY A 2 -20.19 -9.50 19.51
C GLY A 2 -19.14 -9.09 18.50
N ALA A 3 -18.04 -8.53 19.00
CA ALA A 3 -16.78 -8.43 18.27
C ALA A 3 -16.37 -9.83 17.82
N THR A 4 -16.12 -10.01 16.53
CA THR A 4 -15.44 -11.19 16.00
C THR A 4 -14.15 -11.40 16.79
N PRO A 5 -13.84 -12.61 17.27
CA PRO A 5 -12.63 -12.84 18.04
C PRO A 5 -11.42 -12.46 17.17
N SER A 6 -10.66 -11.46 17.62
CA SER A 6 -9.39 -11.09 16.99
C SER A 6 -8.48 -12.31 17.03
N VAL A 7 -8.00 -12.76 15.87
CA VAL A 7 -7.03 -13.85 15.84
C VAL A 7 -5.79 -13.43 16.60
N GLU A 8 -5.47 -14.17 17.67
CA GLU A 8 -4.27 -13.92 18.46
C GLU A 8 -3.03 -14.23 17.63
N VAL A 9 -2.39 -13.17 17.14
CA VAL A 9 -1.06 -13.23 16.56
C VAL A 9 -0.05 -13.50 17.69
N ARG A 10 0.76 -14.56 17.54
CA ARG A 10 1.89 -14.83 18.46
C ARG A 10 2.80 -13.59 18.52
N GLY A 11 2.91 -12.99 19.70
CA GLY A 11 3.67 -11.75 19.93
C GLY A 11 2.81 -10.47 20.07
N GLY A 12 1.49 -10.56 19.90
CA GLY A 12 0.56 -9.44 20.03
C GLY A 12 0.58 -8.45 18.86
N GLY A 13 -0.34 -7.48 18.91
CA GLY A 13 -0.47 -6.39 17.95
C GLY A 13 -1.30 -6.73 16.70
N ASN A 14 -1.95 -5.72 16.16
CA ASN A 14 -2.85 -5.79 15.00
C ASN A 14 -2.21 -5.23 13.72
N ALA A 15 -0.88 -5.33 13.56
CA ALA A 15 -0.16 -4.74 12.43
C ALA A 15 0.83 -5.70 11.75
N GLY A 16 1.16 -5.40 10.50
CA GLY A 16 2.13 -6.15 9.70
C GLY A 16 2.40 -5.47 8.37
N TYR A 17 3.21 -6.12 7.53
CA TYR A 17 3.48 -5.65 6.18
C TYR A 17 2.44 -6.21 5.21
N ASN A 18 1.45 -5.40 4.84
CA ASN A 18 0.50 -5.75 3.79
C ASN A 18 1.24 -5.95 2.46
N VAL A 19 1.05 -7.10 1.83
CA VAL A 19 1.59 -7.44 0.52
C VAL A 19 0.76 -6.74 -0.55
N LEU A 20 1.33 -5.75 -1.22
CA LEU A 20 0.63 -4.98 -2.26
C LEU A 20 0.69 -5.68 -3.62
N THR A 21 1.85 -6.21 -3.97
CA THR A 21 2.07 -6.94 -5.22
C THR A 21 3.03 -8.10 -5.00
N VAL A 22 2.92 -9.11 -5.86
CA VAL A 22 3.83 -10.25 -5.92
C VAL A 22 4.24 -10.44 -7.38
N GLN A 23 5.54 -10.37 -7.66
CA GLN A 23 6.06 -10.58 -9.00
C GLN A 23 5.92 -12.06 -9.39
N GLU A 24 5.52 -12.31 -10.65
CA GLU A 24 5.41 -13.67 -11.18
C GLU A 24 6.76 -14.41 -11.09
N ASN A 25 6.70 -15.71 -10.80
CA ASN A 25 7.86 -16.60 -10.62
C ASN A 25 8.84 -16.22 -9.49
N SER A 26 8.56 -15.16 -8.72
CA SER A 26 9.37 -14.76 -7.58
C SER A 26 9.30 -15.76 -6.41
N PRO A 27 10.24 -15.72 -5.45
CA PRO A 27 10.15 -16.53 -4.24
C PRO A 27 8.86 -16.30 -3.44
N GLY A 28 8.33 -15.08 -3.44
CA GLY A 28 7.05 -14.77 -2.81
C GLY A 28 5.88 -15.45 -3.51
N HIS A 29 5.89 -15.46 -4.84
CA HIS A 29 4.88 -16.18 -5.63
C HIS A 29 4.94 -17.69 -5.37
N GLN A 30 6.13 -18.27 -5.37
CA GLN A 30 6.33 -19.71 -5.10
C GLN A 30 5.90 -20.11 -3.69
N ALA A 31 6.01 -19.20 -2.72
CA ALA A 31 5.57 -19.41 -1.34
C ALA A 31 4.06 -19.15 -1.12
N GLY A 32 3.32 -18.78 -2.17
CA GLY A 32 1.89 -18.55 -2.11
C GLY A 32 1.50 -17.29 -1.32
N LEU A 33 2.32 -16.23 -1.40
CA LEU A 33 1.92 -14.90 -0.93
C LEU A 33 0.82 -14.37 -1.85
N GLN A 34 -0.27 -13.90 -1.25
CA GLN A 34 -1.43 -13.34 -1.93
C GLN A 34 -1.39 -11.82 -1.77
N PRO A 35 -1.29 -11.06 -2.88
CA PRO A 35 -1.35 -9.62 -2.80
C PRO A 35 -2.73 -9.17 -2.27
N PHE A 36 -2.76 -7.98 -1.69
CA PHE A 36 -3.88 -7.34 -0.99
C PHE A 36 -4.34 -8.06 0.30
N TYR A 37 -4.38 -9.38 0.30
CA TYR A 37 -4.94 -10.15 1.41
C TYR A 37 -3.94 -10.48 2.51
N ASP A 38 -2.67 -10.71 2.15
CA ASP A 38 -1.69 -11.14 3.12
C ASP A 38 -0.94 -10.00 3.79
N PHE A 39 -0.72 -10.18 5.08
CA PHE A 39 0.15 -9.35 5.90
C PHE A 39 1.29 -10.20 6.41
N ILE A 40 2.52 -9.80 6.16
CA ILE A 40 3.71 -10.44 6.75
C ILE A 40 3.82 -9.96 8.20
N VAL A 41 3.61 -10.88 9.13
CA VAL A 41 3.49 -10.64 10.56
C VAL A 41 4.81 -10.91 11.27
N SER A 42 5.49 -12.00 10.91
CA SER A 42 6.81 -12.35 11.44
C SER A 42 7.65 -13.08 10.40
N VAL A 43 8.97 -13.00 10.57
CA VAL A 43 9.98 -13.67 9.75
C VAL A 43 11.03 -14.27 10.70
N CYS A 44 11.41 -15.53 10.52
CA CYS A 44 12.33 -16.24 11.44
C CYS A 44 11.91 -16.13 12.92
N ASP A 45 10.61 -16.29 13.20
CA ASP A 45 10.01 -16.12 14.54
C ASP A 45 10.17 -14.70 15.15
N THR A 46 10.71 -13.74 14.40
CA THR A 46 10.83 -12.34 14.81
C THR A 46 9.58 -11.59 14.37
N ARG A 47 8.80 -11.11 15.36
CA ARG A 47 7.62 -10.26 15.11
C ARG A 47 8.07 -8.96 14.44
N LEU A 48 7.46 -8.66 13.31
CA LEU A 48 7.65 -7.40 12.62
C LEU A 48 6.77 -6.32 13.26
N VAL A 49 7.39 -5.42 14.02
CA VAL A 49 6.74 -4.26 14.63
C VAL A 49 7.28 -2.99 13.98
N GLY A 50 6.42 -2.26 13.27
CA GLY A 50 6.75 -0.92 12.80
C GLY A 50 6.77 0.02 13.99
N ARG A 51 7.89 0.72 14.21
CA ARG A 51 7.87 1.88 15.09
C ARG A 51 7.27 3.04 14.30
N LEU A 52 6.00 3.32 14.53
CA LEU A 52 5.52 4.70 14.40
C LEU A 52 6.21 5.47 15.54
N GLN A 53 7.37 6.10 15.30
CA GLN A 53 7.92 6.99 16.32
C GLN A 53 7.03 8.22 16.41
N PRO A 54 6.37 8.48 17.56
CA PRO A 54 5.78 9.78 17.79
C PRO A 54 6.89 10.84 17.79
N TRP A 55 6.61 11.99 17.17
CA TRP A 55 7.48 13.16 17.17
C TRP A 55 7.99 13.47 18.59
N PRO A 56 9.30 13.70 18.82
CA PRO A 56 9.77 14.08 20.14
C PRO A 56 9.03 15.33 20.61
N GLU A 57 8.32 15.22 21.73
CA GLU A 57 7.65 16.35 22.40
C GLU A 57 8.56 17.58 22.53
N ALA A 58 9.89 17.37 22.57
CA ALA A 58 10.94 18.36 22.70
C ALA A 58 11.06 19.40 21.56
N LEU A 59 10.41 19.21 20.41
CA LEU A 59 10.44 20.17 19.29
C LEU A 59 9.15 21.01 19.17
N LYS A 60 8.16 20.82 20.04
CA LYS A 60 6.92 21.62 20.05
C LYS A 60 7.11 23.03 20.60
N ASP A 61 8.25 23.30 21.25
CA ASP A 61 8.52 24.57 21.91
C ASP A 61 9.61 25.36 21.16
N THR A 62 9.24 25.90 20.00
CA THR A 62 9.98 27.03 19.41
C THR A 62 8.99 27.99 18.78
N ARG A 63 8.17 28.60 19.64
CA ARG A 63 7.53 29.90 19.36
C ARG A 63 8.63 30.95 19.17
N SER A 64 9.29 30.98 18.02
CA SER A 64 10.00 32.13 17.45
C SER A 64 10.71 31.75 16.16
N SER A 65 10.53 32.57 15.13
CA SER A 65 11.24 32.62 13.84
C SER A 65 10.49 32.01 12.65
N ARG A 66 9.40 32.63 12.22
CA ARG A 66 9.38 33.45 10.98
C ARG A 66 10.73 33.51 10.24
N ARG A 67 10.69 33.10 8.96
CA ARG A 67 11.79 33.05 7.95
C ARG A 67 12.63 31.78 7.99
N ALA A 68 12.11 30.73 7.37
CA ALA A 68 12.93 29.85 6.55
C ALA A 68 12.31 29.88 5.14
N ASN A 69 13.14 30.16 4.13
CA ASN A 69 12.79 30.02 2.72
C ASN A 69 12.52 28.53 2.43
N GLY A 70 11.77 28.24 1.37
CA GLY A 70 11.35 26.88 1.00
C GLY A 70 12.47 25.84 1.09
N GLY A 71 12.13 24.65 1.60
CA GLY A 71 13.02 23.49 1.53
C GLY A 71 12.93 22.50 2.68
N ASP A 72 12.52 22.90 3.89
CA ASP A 72 12.57 21.99 5.04
C ASP A 72 11.23 21.28 5.24
N VAL A 73 10.92 20.40 4.29
CA VAL A 73 10.01 19.28 4.49
C VAL A 73 10.78 18.26 5.32
N PHE A 74 10.56 18.24 6.63
CA PHE A 74 11.13 17.24 7.52
C PHE A 74 10.54 15.88 7.16
N PHE A 75 11.28 15.13 6.34
CA PHE A 75 10.96 13.78 5.94
C PHE A 75 10.76 12.92 7.20
N LEU A 76 9.52 12.46 7.43
CA LEU A 76 9.31 11.17 8.08
C LEU A 76 9.80 10.12 7.09
N GLN A 77 11.12 9.99 6.96
CA GLN A 77 11.68 8.78 6.38
C GLN A 77 11.16 7.64 7.26
N ASN A 78 10.54 6.67 6.61
CA ASN A 78 10.33 5.32 7.13
C ASN A 78 11.70 4.62 7.24
N ARG A 79 12.64 5.25 7.96
CA ARG A 79 14.06 4.91 8.07
C ARG A 79 14.28 3.66 8.91
N ASP A 80 13.24 3.24 9.64
CA ASP A 80 13.24 2.05 10.48
C ASP A 80 12.60 0.82 9.79
N ASN A 81 12.28 0.88 8.49
CA ASN A 81 11.78 -0.26 7.70
C ASN A 81 12.88 -1.29 7.33
N ASP A 82 13.80 -1.55 8.24
CA ASP A 82 15.03 -2.30 7.97
C ASP A 82 14.93 -3.74 8.49
N THR A 83 14.02 -4.06 9.41
CA THR A 83 13.99 -5.39 10.04
C THR A 83 13.60 -6.51 9.06
N LEU A 84 12.56 -6.30 8.23
CA LEU A 84 12.18 -7.27 7.21
C LEU A 84 13.32 -7.48 6.22
N ASN A 85 13.86 -6.39 5.66
CA ASN A 85 14.96 -6.44 4.69
C ASN A 85 16.21 -7.11 5.29
N GLN A 86 16.63 -6.73 6.50
CA GLN A 86 17.77 -7.33 7.19
C GLN A 86 17.57 -8.83 7.45
N LEU A 87 16.36 -9.27 7.84
CA LEU A 87 16.09 -10.69 8.06
C LEU A 87 16.14 -11.48 6.75
N LEU A 88 15.67 -10.90 5.64
CA LEU A 88 15.77 -11.51 4.31
C LEU A 88 17.23 -11.56 3.83
N ASP A 89 17.97 -10.47 3.95
CA ASP A 89 19.38 -10.36 3.53
C ASP A 89 20.27 -11.37 4.27
N ARG A 90 20.04 -11.58 5.57
CA ARG A 90 20.80 -12.55 6.38
C ARG A 90 20.52 -14.01 6.00
N ASN A 91 19.43 -14.26 5.28
CA ASN A 91 18.96 -15.60 4.94
C ASN A 91 18.82 -15.79 3.42
N VAL A 92 19.57 -15.05 2.62
CA VAL A 92 19.64 -15.25 1.16
C VAL A 92 20.02 -16.70 0.84
N GLU A 93 19.29 -17.29 -0.09
CA GLU A 93 19.32 -18.70 -0.52
C GLU A 93 19.04 -19.73 0.61
N LYS A 94 18.42 -19.31 1.71
CA LYS A 94 18.05 -20.21 2.82
C LYS A 94 16.53 -20.18 3.05
N PRO A 95 15.90 -21.33 3.36
CA PRO A 95 14.49 -21.36 3.74
C PRO A 95 14.24 -20.54 5.02
N VAL A 96 13.29 -19.61 4.93
CA VAL A 96 12.85 -18.72 6.01
C VAL A 96 11.37 -18.95 6.27
N LYS A 97 11.04 -19.20 7.53
CA LYS A 97 9.65 -19.26 7.98
C LYS A 97 9.07 -17.84 8.05
N MET A 98 7.89 -17.66 7.46
CA MET A 98 7.08 -16.45 7.58
C MET A 98 5.72 -16.77 8.16
N LEU A 99 5.24 -15.94 9.07
CA LEU A 99 3.86 -15.96 9.55
C LEU A 99 3.07 -14.89 8.81
N LEU A 100 1.94 -15.27 8.24
CA LEU A 100 1.05 -14.40 7.48
C LEU A 100 -0.30 -14.29 8.19
N TYR A 101 -0.87 -13.10 8.24
CA TYR A 101 -2.29 -12.90 8.51
C TYR A 101 -3.00 -12.66 7.17
N SER A 102 -4.11 -13.35 6.91
CA SER A 102 -4.93 -13.15 5.71
C SER A 102 -6.22 -12.41 6.08
N SER A 103 -6.46 -11.25 5.46
CA SER A 103 -7.73 -10.52 5.59
C SER A 103 -8.89 -11.27 4.92
N LYS A 104 -8.62 -12.15 3.95
CA LYS A 104 -9.64 -12.99 3.27
C LYS A 104 -10.20 -14.07 4.18
N THR A 105 -9.35 -14.75 4.94
CA THR A 105 -9.76 -15.85 5.83
C THR A 105 -9.88 -15.43 7.29
N LEU A 106 -9.50 -14.19 7.62
CA LEU A 106 -9.37 -13.68 8.99
C LEU A 106 -8.56 -14.65 9.87
N GLY A 107 -7.45 -15.17 9.35
CA GLY A 107 -6.68 -16.25 9.97
C GLY A 107 -5.18 -16.08 9.78
N VAL A 108 -4.39 -16.79 10.58
CA VAL A 108 -2.92 -16.84 10.43
C VAL A 108 -2.46 -18.15 9.83
N ARG A 109 -1.46 -18.09 8.95
CA ARG A 109 -0.79 -19.27 8.38
C ARG A 109 0.72 -19.10 8.33
N GLU A 110 1.45 -20.20 8.47
CA GLU A 110 2.90 -20.22 8.25
C GLU A 110 3.20 -20.63 6.79
N THR A 111 4.17 -19.96 6.17
CA THR A 111 4.74 -20.37 4.88
C THR A 111 6.28 -20.36 4.97
N THR A 112 6.94 -20.99 3.99
CA THR A 112 8.39 -20.96 3.85
C THR A 112 8.75 -20.27 2.56
N VAL A 113 9.56 -19.22 2.66
CA VAL A 113 10.10 -18.47 1.51
C VAL A 113 11.61 -18.71 1.46
N VAL A 114 12.17 -18.83 0.26
CA VAL A 114 13.63 -18.83 0.07
C VAL A 114 14.01 -17.51 -0.59
N PRO A 115 14.44 -16.49 0.18
CA PRO A 115 14.86 -15.21 -0.39
C PRO A 115 16.01 -15.44 -1.36
N SER A 116 15.93 -14.90 -2.58
CA SER A 116 16.94 -15.16 -3.60
C SER A 116 17.26 -13.91 -4.41
N SER A 117 18.52 -13.79 -4.84
CA SER A 117 18.96 -12.77 -5.80
C SER A 117 19.06 -13.32 -7.23
N LEU A 118 18.77 -14.60 -7.44
CA LEU A 118 19.06 -15.34 -8.68
C LEU A 118 17.84 -15.53 -9.59
N TRP A 119 16.65 -15.13 -9.16
CA TRP A 119 15.40 -15.35 -9.89
C TRP A 119 15.11 -14.29 -10.98
N GLY A 120 15.97 -13.26 -11.11
CA GLY A 120 15.97 -12.32 -12.23
C GLY A 120 15.05 -11.10 -12.11
N GLY A 121 14.25 -10.98 -11.04
CA GLY A 121 13.41 -9.81 -10.78
C GLY A 121 13.95 -8.88 -9.69
N ARG A 122 13.09 -7.98 -9.20
CA ARG A 122 13.46 -6.96 -8.21
C ARG A 122 13.24 -7.45 -6.77
N GLY A 123 14.26 -7.31 -5.93
CA GLY A 123 14.22 -7.66 -4.51
C GLY A 123 14.42 -9.16 -4.24
N LEU A 124 14.58 -9.53 -2.97
CA LEU A 124 14.88 -10.92 -2.60
C LEU A 124 13.67 -11.86 -2.64
N VAL A 125 12.47 -11.32 -2.45
CA VAL A 125 11.23 -12.10 -2.42
C VAL A 125 10.31 -11.74 -3.59
N GLY A 126 10.52 -10.57 -4.23
CA GLY A 126 9.70 -10.10 -5.34
C GLY A 126 8.35 -9.52 -4.93
N VAL A 127 8.25 -8.94 -3.73
CA VAL A 127 7.02 -8.31 -3.22
C VAL A 127 7.20 -6.82 -2.98
N SER A 128 6.12 -6.06 -3.19
CA SER A 128 5.98 -4.69 -2.67
C SER A 128 5.12 -4.74 -1.42
N VAL A 129 5.52 -4.03 -0.36
CA VAL A 129 4.82 -4.09 0.93
C VAL A 129 4.61 -2.72 1.55
N ARG A 130 3.56 -2.60 2.37
CA ARG A 130 3.29 -1.44 3.23
C ARG A 130 3.09 -1.89 4.67
N PHE A 131 3.76 -1.26 5.63
CA PHE A 131 3.44 -1.47 7.03
C PHE A 131 2.12 -0.75 7.37
N CYS A 132 1.12 -1.46 7.88
CA CYS A 132 -0.13 -0.88 8.37
C CYS A 132 -0.81 -1.80 9.39
N SER A 133 -1.83 -1.29 10.09
CA SER A 133 -2.70 -2.13 10.89
C SER A 133 -3.64 -2.97 10.00
N PHE A 134 -4.10 -4.11 10.51
CA PHE A 134 -5.06 -5.00 9.84
C PHE A 134 -6.44 -4.34 9.71
N GLU A 135 -6.75 -3.42 10.62
CA GLU A 135 -8.02 -2.68 10.67
C GLU A 135 -8.05 -1.55 9.63
N GLU A 136 -6.94 -0.80 9.50
CA GLU A 136 -6.81 0.32 8.56
C GLU A 136 -6.61 -0.10 7.11
N ALA A 137 -6.24 -1.36 6.85
CA ALA A 137 -5.89 -1.79 5.51
C ALA A 137 -7.03 -1.66 4.50
N ASN A 138 -8.27 -1.77 4.98
CA ASN A 138 -9.48 -1.60 4.17
C ASN A 138 -9.95 -0.14 4.09
N GLU A 139 -9.42 0.76 4.92
CA GLU A 139 -9.87 2.15 5.02
C GLU A 139 -9.30 3.03 3.89
N ASN A 140 -8.30 2.54 3.17
CA ASN A 140 -7.61 3.26 2.10
C ASN A 140 -7.76 2.61 0.72
N VAL A 141 -8.95 2.06 0.44
CA VAL A 141 -9.27 1.43 -0.85
C VAL A 141 -10.31 2.24 -1.61
N TRP A 142 -10.04 2.51 -2.90
CA TRP A 142 -10.88 3.33 -3.76
C TRP A 142 -11.41 2.54 -4.94
N HIS A 143 -12.74 2.44 -5.05
CA HIS A 143 -13.41 1.75 -6.15
C HIS A 143 -13.44 2.62 -7.41
N VAL A 144 -12.96 2.10 -8.53
CA VAL A 144 -13.05 2.73 -9.86
C VAL A 144 -14.47 2.55 -10.40
N LEU A 145 -15.25 3.63 -10.49
CA LEU A 145 -16.64 3.56 -10.93
C LEU A 145 -16.75 3.62 -12.46
N GLU A 146 -16.23 4.69 -13.04
CA GLU A 146 -16.37 4.99 -14.46
C GLU A 146 -15.01 5.44 -15.01
N VAL A 147 -14.73 5.06 -16.25
CA VAL A 147 -13.48 5.40 -16.93
C VAL A 147 -13.81 5.99 -18.30
N GLU A 148 -13.58 7.29 -18.43
CA GLU A 148 -13.86 8.03 -19.66
C GLU A 148 -12.86 7.66 -20.77
N PRO A 149 -13.30 7.51 -22.04
CA PRO A 149 -12.39 7.26 -23.15
C PRO A 149 -11.32 8.35 -23.28
N ASN A 150 -10.07 7.95 -23.56
CA ASN A 150 -8.91 8.84 -23.68
C ASN A 150 -8.55 9.65 -22.42
N SER A 151 -9.20 9.37 -21.28
CA SER A 151 -8.84 9.96 -20.00
C SER A 151 -7.53 9.43 -19.45
N PRO A 152 -6.87 10.13 -18.50
CA PRO A 152 -5.72 9.60 -17.79
C PRO A 152 -5.97 8.22 -17.18
N ALA A 153 -7.18 7.95 -16.67
CA ALA A 153 -7.56 6.65 -16.13
C ALA A 153 -7.62 5.56 -17.22
N ALA A 154 -8.17 5.88 -18.40
CA ALA A 154 -8.20 4.97 -19.54
C ALA A 154 -6.80 4.67 -20.09
N LEU A 155 -5.95 5.69 -20.19
CA LEU A 155 -4.56 5.55 -20.63
C LEU A 155 -3.75 4.69 -19.66
N ALA A 156 -4.02 4.82 -18.37
CA ALA A 156 -3.47 3.99 -17.31
C ALA A 156 -4.08 2.57 -17.25
N ARG A 157 -5.08 2.27 -18.08
CA ARG A 157 -5.78 0.98 -18.15
C ARG A 157 -6.50 0.61 -16.85
N LEU A 158 -7.06 1.61 -16.16
CA LEU A 158 -8.03 1.36 -15.11
C LEU A 158 -9.33 0.82 -15.73
N ARG A 159 -9.95 -0.13 -15.05
CA ARG A 159 -11.18 -0.81 -15.44
C ARG A 159 -12.32 -0.37 -14.52
N ALA A 160 -13.34 0.22 -15.13
CA ALA A 160 -14.57 0.56 -14.43
C ALA A 160 -15.17 -0.67 -13.74
N GLN A 161 -15.73 -0.45 -12.56
CA GLN A 161 -16.45 -1.41 -11.71
C GLN A 161 -15.62 -2.56 -11.13
N SER A 162 -14.54 -3.03 -11.77
CA SER A 162 -13.74 -4.14 -11.26
C SER A 162 -12.40 -3.76 -10.64
N ASP A 163 -11.90 -2.54 -10.87
CA ASP A 163 -10.67 -2.08 -10.22
C ASP A 163 -10.90 -1.35 -8.90
N TYR A 164 -9.98 -1.61 -7.98
CA TYR A 164 -9.88 -1.00 -6.66
C TYR A 164 -8.45 -0.52 -6.45
N ILE A 165 -8.25 0.79 -6.29
CA ILE A 165 -6.94 1.35 -5.95
C ILE A 165 -6.71 1.11 -4.46
N ILE A 166 -5.66 0.35 -4.14
CA ILE A 166 -5.35 -0.13 -2.78
C ILE A 166 -4.10 0.55 -2.18
N GLY A 167 -3.39 1.35 -2.99
CA GLY A 167 -2.24 2.13 -2.53
C GLY A 167 -1.49 2.82 -3.68
N TRP A 168 -0.38 3.48 -3.33
CA TRP A 168 0.51 4.18 -4.26
C TRP A 168 1.94 4.25 -3.71
N ASP A 169 2.91 4.59 -4.57
CA ASP A 169 4.36 4.53 -4.30
C ASP A 169 4.92 5.77 -3.59
N THR A 170 4.15 6.87 -3.51
CA THR A 170 4.58 8.04 -2.73
C THR A 170 4.76 7.60 -1.28
N LEU A 171 5.82 8.09 -0.61
CA LEU A 171 6.02 7.85 0.82
C LEU A 171 4.71 8.18 1.52
N LEU A 172 3.97 7.12 1.88
CA LEU A 172 2.63 7.17 2.43
C LEU A 172 2.73 7.94 3.75
N THR A 173 2.57 9.25 3.70
CA THR A 173 2.09 9.98 4.85
C THR A 173 0.70 9.40 5.08
N GLU A 174 0.53 8.73 6.21
CA GLU A 174 -0.68 8.01 6.66
C GLU A 174 -1.95 8.89 6.71
N SER A 175 -1.87 10.14 6.25
CA SER A 175 -2.91 11.16 6.33
C SER A 175 -3.29 11.79 4.99
N GLN A 176 -2.80 11.32 3.84
CA GLN A 176 -3.18 11.90 2.54
C GLN A 176 -4.28 11.09 1.86
N ASP A 177 -5.42 11.75 1.67
CA ASP A 177 -6.51 11.30 0.81
C ASP A 177 -6.00 11.16 -0.64
N LEU A 178 -6.52 10.18 -1.39
CA LEU A 178 -6.14 9.93 -2.78
C LEU A 178 -6.24 11.21 -3.61
N PHE A 179 -7.29 12.02 -3.41
CA PHE A 179 -7.45 13.26 -4.16
C PHE A 179 -6.30 14.23 -3.96
N SER A 180 -5.76 14.35 -2.75
CA SER A 180 -4.62 15.23 -2.47
C SER A 180 -3.35 14.77 -3.19
N VAL A 181 -3.08 13.46 -3.18
CA VAL A 181 -1.92 12.88 -3.88
C VAL A 181 -1.99 13.15 -5.38
N VAL A 182 -3.19 13.04 -5.95
CA VAL A 182 -3.43 13.24 -7.37
C VAL A 182 -3.30 14.69 -7.77
N GLU A 183 -3.69 15.60 -6.88
CA GLU A 183 -3.49 17.01 -7.08
C GLU A 183 -2.01 17.38 -7.09
N GLU A 184 -1.23 16.79 -6.19
CA GLU A 184 0.22 16.99 -6.10
C GLU A 184 0.99 16.43 -7.31
N TYR A 185 0.51 15.32 -7.90
CA TYR A 185 1.16 14.64 -9.03
C TYR A 185 0.67 15.11 -10.41
N GLU A 186 0.11 16.32 -10.52
CA GLU A 186 -0.32 16.84 -11.83
C GLU A 186 0.84 16.91 -12.82
N GLY A 187 0.64 16.32 -14.00
CA GLY A 187 1.64 16.25 -15.07
C GLY A 187 2.80 15.30 -14.78
N HIS A 188 2.81 14.61 -13.64
CA HIS A 188 3.86 13.67 -13.24
C HIS A 188 3.33 12.23 -13.19
N GLU A 189 4.19 11.26 -13.41
CA GLU A 189 3.82 9.85 -13.31
C GLU A 189 3.65 9.46 -11.83
N LEU A 190 2.47 8.93 -11.52
CA LEU A 190 2.10 8.41 -10.21
C LEU A 190 1.90 6.90 -10.34
N LYS A 191 2.68 6.13 -9.57
CA LYS A 191 2.52 4.68 -9.49
C LYS A 191 1.49 4.32 -8.44
N MET A 192 0.47 3.60 -8.86
CA MET A 192 -0.63 3.08 -8.04
C MET A 192 -0.61 1.55 -8.03
N TYR A 193 -1.17 0.99 -6.95
CA TYR A 193 -1.43 -0.43 -6.81
C TYR A 193 -2.93 -0.65 -6.91
N VAL A 194 -3.34 -1.55 -7.81
CA VAL A 194 -4.75 -1.76 -8.14
C VAL A 194 -5.08 -3.24 -8.05
N TYR A 195 -6.03 -3.57 -7.18
CA TYR A 195 -6.68 -4.88 -7.13
C TYR A 195 -7.80 -4.94 -8.16
N ASN A 196 -7.93 -6.06 -8.88
CA ASN A 196 -9.01 -6.30 -9.81
C ASN A 196 -9.83 -7.53 -9.41
N THR A 197 -11.14 -7.36 -9.27
CA THR A 197 -12.05 -8.43 -8.85
C THR A 197 -12.30 -9.50 -9.91
N ASP A 198 -12.14 -9.19 -11.20
CA ASP A 198 -12.33 -10.18 -12.26
C ASP A 198 -11.16 -11.17 -12.31
N THR A 199 -9.95 -10.70 -11.98
CA THR A 199 -8.72 -11.53 -11.99
C THR A 199 -8.31 -12.04 -10.62
N ASP A 200 -8.89 -11.54 -9.52
CA ASP A 200 -8.47 -11.79 -8.13
C ASP A 200 -6.96 -11.54 -7.94
N ASP A 201 -6.46 -10.43 -8.51
CA ASP A 201 -5.03 -10.12 -8.57
C ASP A 201 -4.75 -8.61 -8.47
N CYS A 202 -3.53 -8.27 -8.06
CA CYS A 202 -3.07 -6.89 -7.94
C CYS A 202 -2.00 -6.56 -8.95
N ARG A 203 -2.07 -5.36 -9.52
CA ARG A 203 -1.09 -4.88 -10.50
C ARG A 203 -0.63 -3.46 -10.21
N GLU A 204 0.57 -3.16 -10.68
CA GLU A 204 1.08 -1.79 -10.75
C GLU A 204 0.45 -1.07 -11.94
N VAL A 205 -0.03 0.14 -11.69
CA VAL A 205 -0.58 1.04 -12.69
C VAL A 205 0.17 2.37 -12.63
N LEU A 206 0.64 2.84 -13.78
CA LEU A 206 1.24 4.17 -13.91
C LEU A 206 0.20 5.10 -14.49
N ILE A 207 -0.14 6.16 -13.75
CA ILE A 207 -1.10 7.17 -14.17
C ILE A 207 -0.44 8.54 -14.16
N THR A 208 -0.73 9.35 -15.17
CA THR A 208 -0.28 10.76 -15.20
C THR A 208 -1.51 11.65 -15.08
N PRO A 209 -1.85 12.12 -13.86
CA PRO A 209 -2.95 13.05 -13.67
C PRO A 209 -2.76 14.28 -14.56
N ASN A 210 -3.81 14.65 -15.28
CA ASN A 210 -3.75 15.77 -16.21
C ASN A 210 -5.08 16.51 -16.11
N GLY A 211 -5.08 17.79 -15.72
CA GLY A 211 -6.29 18.62 -15.70
C GLY A 211 -6.68 19.16 -17.09
N ALA A 212 -5.79 19.12 -18.08
CA ALA A 212 -5.96 19.71 -19.40
C ALA A 212 -6.23 18.70 -20.52
N TRP A 213 -6.64 17.46 -20.19
CA TRP A 213 -6.85 16.37 -21.15
C TRP A 213 -8.13 16.48 -22.00
N GLY A 214 -8.96 17.51 -21.79
CA GLY A 214 -10.13 17.81 -22.61
C GLY A 214 -11.47 17.28 -22.09
N GLY A 215 -11.48 16.46 -21.04
CA GLY A 215 -12.67 16.16 -20.22
C GLY A 215 -12.62 16.87 -18.87
N GLU A 216 -13.39 16.44 -17.87
CA GLU A 216 -13.29 17.05 -16.53
C GLU A 216 -12.68 16.15 -15.45
N GLY A 217 -12.23 16.80 -14.39
CA GLY A 217 -11.39 16.20 -13.36
C GLY A 217 -10.01 15.87 -13.93
N ARG A 218 -9.13 15.35 -13.07
CA ARG A 218 -7.78 14.91 -13.46
C ARG A 218 -7.75 13.44 -13.94
N TYR A 219 -8.93 12.81 -14.02
CA TYR A 219 -9.15 11.39 -14.34
C TYR A 219 -10.28 11.05 -15.32
N GLY A 220 -11.29 11.91 -15.54
CA GLY A 220 -12.61 11.51 -16.10
C GLY A 220 -13.76 11.90 -15.16
N ARG A 221 -14.79 12.65 -15.63
CA ARG A 221 -15.82 13.49 -14.90
C ARG A 221 -16.54 12.85 -13.68
N HIS A 222 -17.24 13.58 -12.76
CA HIS A 222 -18.20 14.71 -12.88
C HIS A 222 -17.88 16.01 -12.07
N GLY A 223 -18.35 17.16 -12.58
CA GLY A 223 -18.21 18.52 -12.02
C GLY A 223 -19.41 19.07 -11.21
N SER A 224 -19.33 20.38 -10.89
CA SER A 224 -20.18 21.23 -10.03
C SER A 224 -19.94 21.15 -8.50
N LEU A 225 -18.98 21.97 -8.04
CA LEU A 225 -18.79 22.65 -6.74
C LEU A 225 -19.09 21.97 -5.38
N SER A 226 -19.54 20.72 -5.27
CA SER A 226 -19.70 20.04 -3.97
C SER A 226 -19.74 18.50 -4.07
N SER A 227 -18.58 17.85 -3.80
CA SER A 227 -18.41 16.43 -3.35
C SER A 227 -18.51 15.28 -4.39
N PRO A 228 -17.84 14.12 -4.16
CA PRO A 228 -16.57 13.64 -4.74
C PRO A 228 -16.68 12.76 -6.03
N PRO A 229 -15.57 12.51 -6.77
CA PRO A 229 -15.47 12.03 -8.17
C PRO A 229 -15.74 10.52 -8.39
N SER A 230 -15.51 10.05 -9.63
CA SER A 230 -15.56 8.67 -10.17
C SER A 230 -14.80 7.57 -9.40
N LEU A 231 -14.26 7.89 -8.22
CA LEU A 231 -13.61 7.02 -7.27
C LEU A 231 -14.28 7.19 -5.91
N ARG A 232 -14.66 6.07 -5.27
CA ARG A 232 -15.26 6.12 -3.92
C ARG A 232 -14.50 5.25 -2.93
N PRO A 233 -14.31 5.71 -1.67
CA PRO A 233 -13.80 4.85 -0.62
C PRO A 233 -14.71 3.64 -0.43
N LEU A 234 -14.13 2.46 -0.25
CA LEU A 234 -14.88 1.29 0.16
C LEU A 234 -15.39 1.44 1.60
N PRO A 235 -16.62 1.00 1.90
CA PRO A 235 -17.04 0.78 3.28
C PRO A 235 -16.11 -0.23 3.97
N PRO A 236 -15.84 -0.09 5.28
CA PRO A 236 -15.08 -1.07 6.03
C PRO A 236 -15.69 -2.48 5.89
N GLY A 237 -14.87 -3.47 5.48
CA GLY A 237 -15.25 -4.88 5.46
C GLY A 237 -15.81 -5.42 4.14
N LEU A 238 -15.64 -4.71 3.03
CA LEU A 238 -15.91 -5.25 1.68
C LEU A 238 -14.61 -5.63 0.95
N PRO A 239 -14.60 -6.73 0.18
CA PRO A 239 -13.44 -7.20 -0.60
C PRO A 239 -13.19 -6.40 -1.88
#